data_AF-A0A0X7BCI3-F1
#
_entry.id   AF-A0A0X7BCI3-F1
#
_cell.length_a   1.000
_cell.length_b   1.000
_cell.length_c   1.000
_cell.angle_alpha   90.00
_cell.angle_beta   90.00
_cell.angle_gamma   90.00
#
_symmetry.space_group_name_H-M   'P 1'
#
loop_
_entity.id
_entity.type
_entity.pdbx_description
1 polymer ?
#
loop_
_entity_poly.entity_id
_entity_poly.type
_entity_poly.pdbx_seq_one_letter_code
_entity_poly.pdbx_strand_id
1 'polypeptide(L)'
;MNKKIVAIIVAHPDDETLWAAGIVLDNPQWKCIIVSLCRKHDLDRAPKFYKTVEALNANGLMGNLDDGPDQKPQKKENVQQLLLDLLPLLHFDLIITHSPAGEYTRHLRHEEVSKAVLDLWIQNKITATELLLFAYEDDNKKCYPKAITSADLYFILPENLWLRKYQLITTIYEFAADSWEARVTPKIEAFWRLTTKQQAVTWLDEKLNI
;
A
#
# COMPACT_ATOMS: atom_id res chain seq x y z
N MET A 1 -22.74 -8.78 -12.43
CA MET A 1 -21.28 -8.53 -12.59
C MET A 1 -20.60 -9.00 -11.32
N ASN A 2 -19.55 -9.83 -11.43
CA ASN A 2 -18.83 -10.29 -10.24
C ASN A 2 -18.03 -9.11 -9.65
N LYS A 3 -18.11 -8.91 -8.33
CA LYS A 3 -17.36 -7.85 -7.62
C LYS A 3 -15.87 -8.24 -7.63
N LYS A 4 -14.98 -7.32 -8.05
CA LYS A 4 -13.52 -7.53 -7.96
C LYS A 4 -13.11 -7.77 -6.51
N ILE A 5 -12.25 -8.75 -6.26
CA ILE A 5 -11.61 -9.00 -4.96
C ILE A 5 -10.22 -8.37 -5.00
N VAL A 6 -9.96 -7.42 -4.10
CA VAL A 6 -8.74 -6.60 -4.12
C VAL A 6 -8.03 -6.71 -2.78
N ALA A 7 -6.72 -6.97 -2.80
CA ALA A 7 -5.88 -6.80 -1.62
C ALA A 7 -5.12 -5.47 -1.71
N ILE A 8 -5.12 -4.68 -0.64
CA ILE A 8 -4.21 -3.55 -0.46
C ILE A 8 -3.25 -3.94 0.67
N ILE A 9 -1.97 -4.08 0.36
CA ILE A 9 -0.94 -4.60 1.28
C ILE A 9 0.12 -3.53 1.48
N VAL A 10 0.17 -2.98 2.69
CA VAL A 10 1.03 -1.84 3.05
C VAL A 10 1.88 -2.13 4.28
N ALA A 11 2.94 -1.36 4.47
CA ALA A 11 3.78 -1.49 5.65
C ALA A 11 3.09 -0.97 6.90
N HIS A 12 2.65 0.29 6.89
CA HIS A 12 2.17 0.99 8.09
C HIS A 12 0.67 1.34 7.99
N PRO A 13 -0.01 1.54 9.14
CA PRO A 13 -1.41 1.96 9.16
C PRO A 13 -1.54 3.45 8.83
N ASP A 14 -1.86 3.80 7.60
CA ASP A 14 -2.07 5.15 7.02
C ASP A 14 -1.66 5.12 5.54
N ASP A 15 -0.67 4.31 5.18
CA ASP A 15 -0.20 4.09 3.82
C ASP A 15 -1.36 3.66 2.90
N GLU A 16 -2.28 2.80 3.36
CA GLU A 16 -3.45 2.40 2.55
C GLU A 16 -4.32 3.60 2.20
N THR A 17 -4.37 4.59 3.09
CA THR A 17 -5.18 5.79 2.93
C THR A 17 -4.46 6.83 2.10
N LEU A 18 -3.17 7.06 2.36
CA LEU A 18 -2.38 8.04 1.62
C LEU A 18 -2.24 7.67 0.15
N TRP A 19 -2.10 6.39 -0.18
CA TRP A 19 -1.69 5.97 -1.53
C TRP A 19 -2.74 5.21 -2.32
N ALA A 20 -3.81 4.71 -1.68
CA ALA A 20 -4.83 3.91 -2.36
C ALA A 20 -6.30 4.21 -1.99
N ALA A 21 -6.60 5.04 -1.00
CA ALA A 21 -8.00 5.26 -0.64
C ALA A 21 -8.83 5.91 -1.76
N GLY A 22 -8.21 6.72 -2.62
CA GLY A 22 -8.90 7.37 -3.74
C GLY A 22 -9.45 6.36 -4.74
N ILE A 23 -8.63 5.42 -5.23
CA ILE A 23 -9.04 4.36 -6.15
C ILE A 23 -10.05 3.40 -5.49
N VAL A 24 -9.93 3.15 -4.19
CA VAL A 24 -10.91 2.35 -3.43
C VAL A 24 -12.25 3.07 -3.34
N LEU A 25 -12.26 4.37 -3.01
CA LEU A 25 -13.47 5.20 -2.93
C LEU A 25 -14.17 5.36 -4.29
N ASP A 26 -13.40 5.41 -5.38
CA ASP A 26 -13.90 5.44 -6.74
C ASP A 26 -14.53 4.10 -7.18
N ASN A 27 -14.23 3.01 -6.45
CA ASN A 27 -14.67 1.66 -6.75
C ASN A 27 -15.43 0.99 -5.59
N PRO A 28 -16.58 1.55 -5.15
CA PRO A 28 -17.30 1.09 -3.96
C PRO A 28 -17.83 -0.35 -4.07
N GLN A 29 -17.89 -0.92 -5.28
CA GLN A 29 -18.28 -2.30 -5.52
C GLN A 29 -17.16 -3.33 -5.24
N TRP A 30 -15.90 -2.91 -5.11
CA TRP A 30 -14.79 -3.82 -4.82
C TRP A 30 -14.95 -4.46 -3.44
N LYS A 31 -14.52 -5.72 -3.33
CA LYS A 31 -14.35 -6.41 -2.05
C LYS A 31 -12.89 -6.27 -1.65
N CYS A 32 -12.61 -5.24 -0.84
CA CYS A 32 -11.25 -4.93 -0.43
C CYS A 32 -10.86 -5.66 0.86
N ILE A 33 -9.66 -6.24 0.86
CA ILE A 33 -8.95 -6.72 2.04
C ILE A 33 -7.72 -5.84 2.20
N ILE A 34 -7.64 -5.10 3.29
CA ILE A 34 -6.55 -4.17 3.57
C ILE A 34 -5.68 -4.76 4.67
N VAL A 35 -4.40 -4.90 4.38
CA VAL A 35 -3.40 -5.50 5.26
C VAL A 35 -2.30 -4.49 5.55
N SER A 36 -2.10 -4.17 6.83
CA SER A 36 -0.92 -3.44 7.31
C SER A 36 0.02 -4.41 8.03
N LEU A 37 1.32 -4.38 7.73
CA LEU A 37 2.26 -5.35 8.32
C LEU A 37 2.81 -4.93 9.69
N CYS A 38 2.61 -3.68 10.08
CA CYS A 38 3.16 -3.11 11.31
C CYS A 38 2.07 -2.72 12.31
N ARG A 39 2.49 -2.50 13.56
CA ARG A 39 1.73 -1.77 14.58
C ARG A 39 0.37 -2.36 15.01
N LYS A 40 0.07 -3.64 14.80
CA LYS A 40 -1.17 -4.28 15.32
C LYS A 40 -1.45 -4.02 16.82
N HIS A 41 -0.42 -3.94 17.65
CA HIS A 41 -0.54 -3.74 19.09
C HIS A 41 -0.35 -2.28 19.53
N ASP A 42 -0.20 -1.36 18.58
CA ASP A 42 -0.14 0.08 18.86
C ASP A 42 -1.52 0.57 19.33
N LEU A 43 -1.59 1.07 20.56
CA LEU A 43 -2.84 1.48 21.20
C LEU A 43 -3.45 2.75 20.59
N ASP A 44 -2.67 3.50 19.80
CA ASP A 44 -3.15 4.67 19.07
C ASP A 44 -3.45 4.33 17.61
N ARG A 45 -2.47 3.76 16.89
CA ARG A 45 -2.54 3.58 15.43
C ARG A 45 -3.42 2.42 14.99
N ALA A 46 -3.45 1.30 15.72
CA ALA A 46 -4.24 0.14 15.30
C ALA A 46 -5.76 0.40 15.33
N PRO A 47 -6.34 1.02 16.39
CA PRO A 47 -7.76 1.38 16.37
C PRO A 47 -8.14 2.31 15.22
N LYS A 48 -7.25 3.26 14.88
CA LYS A 48 -7.45 4.20 13.77
C LYS A 48 -7.45 3.50 12.41
N PHE A 49 -6.53 2.55 12.21
CA PHE A 49 -6.53 1.68 11.02
C PHE A 49 -7.87 0.97 10.83
N TYR A 50 -8.36 0.26 11.85
CA TYR A 50 -9.61 -0.50 11.70
C TYR A 50 -10.81 0.41 11.42
N LYS A 51 -10.90 1.60 12.07
CA LYS A 51 -11.93 2.59 11.77
C LYS A 51 -11.84 3.10 10.33
N THR A 52 -10.64 3.34 9.82
CA THR A 52 -10.45 3.81 8.44
C THR A 52 -10.84 2.72 7.44
N VAL A 53 -10.45 1.47 7.69
CA VAL A 53 -10.82 0.32 6.85
C VAL A 53 -12.33 0.09 6.84
N GLU A 54 -13.00 0.26 7.98
CA GLU A 54 -14.47 0.24 8.07
C GLU A 54 -15.11 1.38 7.25
N ALA A 55 -14.56 2.60 7.35
CA ALA A 55 -15.03 3.75 6.57
C ALA A 55 -14.86 3.59 5.05
N LEU A 56 -13.93 2.71 4.63
CA LEU A 56 -13.71 2.27 3.25
C LEU A 56 -14.58 1.05 2.85
N ASN A 57 -15.45 0.55 3.73
CA ASN A 57 -16.27 -0.65 3.53
C ASN A 57 -15.43 -1.89 3.14
N ALA A 58 -14.30 -2.06 3.82
CA ALA A 58 -13.32 -3.10 3.56
C ALA A 58 -13.07 -3.98 4.80
N ASN A 59 -12.35 -5.09 4.63
CA ASN A 59 -11.90 -5.95 5.72
C ASN A 59 -10.45 -5.62 6.09
N GLY A 60 -10.16 -5.41 7.38
CA GLY A 60 -8.84 -5.01 7.88
C GLY A 60 -8.10 -6.13 8.59
N LEU A 61 -6.80 -6.27 8.31
CA LEU A 61 -5.91 -7.22 8.97
C LEU A 61 -4.57 -6.53 9.28
N MET A 62 -3.99 -6.84 10.44
CA MET A 62 -2.72 -6.25 10.86
C MET A 62 -1.72 -7.30 11.34
N GLY A 63 -0.48 -7.12 10.92
CA GLY A 63 0.74 -7.70 11.50
C GLY A 63 1.38 -6.75 12.52
N ASN A 64 2.42 -7.22 13.23
CA ASN A 64 3.08 -6.43 14.27
C ASN A 64 4.59 -6.36 14.08
N LEU A 65 5.06 -6.18 12.85
CA LEU A 65 6.45 -5.83 12.61
C LEU A 65 6.80 -4.48 13.26
N ASP A 66 8.09 -4.31 13.54
CA ASP A 66 8.67 -3.09 14.09
C ASP A 66 8.52 -1.92 13.11
N ASP A 67 8.20 -0.76 13.66
CA ASP A 67 7.98 0.48 12.94
C ASP A 67 8.66 1.62 13.73
N GLY A 68 9.69 2.21 13.14
CA GLY A 68 10.48 3.27 13.76
C GLY A 68 11.80 3.53 13.03
N PRO A 69 12.50 4.63 13.37
CA PRO A 69 13.76 5.01 12.74
C PRO A 69 14.88 3.98 12.97
N ASP A 70 14.81 3.24 14.07
CA ASP A 70 15.80 2.22 14.46
C ASP A 70 15.46 0.81 13.96
N GLN A 71 14.46 0.68 13.07
CA GLN A 71 14.07 -0.60 12.48
C GLN A 71 15.27 -1.30 11.82
N LYS A 72 15.32 -2.62 11.96
CA LYS A 72 16.39 -3.45 11.37
C LYS A 72 15.83 -4.27 10.21
N PRO A 73 16.67 -4.65 9.23
CA PRO A 73 16.22 -5.54 8.17
C PRO A 73 15.61 -6.82 8.74
N GLN A 74 14.43 -7.18 8.25
CA GLN A 74 13.83 -8.46 8.61
C GLN A 74 14.37 -9.55 7.69
N LYS A 75 14.34 -10.79 8.18
CA LYS A 75 14.54 -11.94 7.30
C LYS A 75 13.37 -12.00 6.31
N LYS A 76 13.68 -12.16 5.02
CA LYS A 76 12.70 -12.27 3.94
C LYS A 76 11.61 -13.30 4.27
N GLU A 77 12.01 -14.43 4.82
CA GLU A 77 11.11 -15.53 5.17
C GLU A 77 10.09 -15.14 6.24
N ASN A 78 10.48 -14.28 7.19
CA ASN A 78 9.57 -13.80 8.25
C ASN A 78 8.47 -12.91 7.67
N VAL A 79 8.84 -11.97 6.79
CA VAL A 79 7.88 -11.06 6.13
C VAL A 79 6.93 -11.85 5.22
N GLN A 80 7.48 -12.81 4.47
CA GLN A 80 6.69 -13.71 3.63
C GLN A 80 5.71 -14.57 4.44
N GLN A 81 6.18 -15.17 5.54
CA GLN A 81 5.31 -15.99 6.38
C GLN A 81 4.19 -15.14 6.99
N LEU A 82 4.51 -13.95 7.50
CA LEU A 82 3.49 -13.03 8.03
C LEU A 82 2.43 -12.66 6.99
N LEU A 83 2.83 -12.41 5.73
CA LEU A 83 1.88 -12.16 4.64
C LEU A 83 0.95 -13.35 4.41
N LEU A 84 1.50 -14.57 4.40
CA LEU A 84 0.72 -15.80 4.21
C LEU A 84 -0.21 -16.09 5.39
N ASP A 85 0.19 -15.74 6.61
CA ASP A 85 -0.63 -15.90 7.81
C ASP A 85 -1.80 -14.91 7.86
N LEU A 86 -1.61 -13.71 7.28
CA LEU A 86 -2.64 -12.68 7.23
C LEU A 86 -3.59 -12.86 6.03
N LEU A 87 -3.06 -13.10 4.83
CA LEU A 87 -3.89 -13.13 3.63
C LEU A 87 -4.75 -14.39 3.55
N PRO A 88 -6.03 -14.27 3.19
CA PRO A 88 -6.84 -15.45 2.91
C PRO A 88 -6.34 -16.18 1.66
N LEU A 89 -6.44 -17.50 1.68
CA LEU A 89 -6.08 -18.35 0.54
C LEU A 89 -7.17 -18.26 -0.55
N LEU A 90 -7.08 -17.24 -1.42
CA LEU A 90 -7.98 -17.01 -2.54
C LEU A 90 -7.27 -16.34 -3.72
N HIS A 91 -7.93 -16.31 -4.88
CA HIS A 91 -7.49 -15.54 -6.04
C HIS A 91 -7.97 -14.08 -5.95
N PHE A 92 -7.02 -13.14 -6.02
CA PHE A 92 -7.31 -11.72 -6.09
C PHE A 92 -7.43 -11.25 -7.54
N ASP A 93 -8.40 -10.41 -7.86
CA ASP A 93 -8.42 -9.74 -9.16
C ASP A 93 -7.31 -8.69 -9.23
N LEU A 94 -6.93 -8.10 -8.10
CA LEU A 94 -5.90 -7.07 -8.01
C LEU A 94 -5.21 -7.11 -6.64
N ILE A 95 -3.89 -6.94 -6.63
CA ILE A 95 -3.11 -6.61 -5.43
C ILE A 95 -2.49 -5.22 -5.62
N ILE A 96 -2.68 -4.33 -4.65
CA ILE A 96 -2.04 -3.01 -4.60
C ILE A 96 -1.02 -3.02 -3.45
N THR A 97 0.22 -2.63 -3.72
CA THR A 97 1.28 -2.63 -2.70
C THR A 97 2.37 -1.60 -3.01
N HIS A 98 3.38 -1.56 -2.16
CA HIS A 98 4.55 -0.70 -2.34
C HIS A 98 5.39 -1.06 -3.59
N SER A 99 6.27 -0.17 -4.02
CA SER A 99 7.33 -0.43 -5.00
C SER A 99 8.58 -1.02 -4.31
N PRO A 100 9.23 -2.04 -4.88
CA PRO A 100 10.36 -2.72 -4.24
C PRO A 100 11.64 -1.88 -4.16
N ALA A 101 11.77 -0.83 -4.99
CA ALA A 101 12.85 0.15 -4.90
C ALA A 101 12.54 1.31 -3.94
N GLY A 102 11.39 1.24 -3.24
CA GLY A 102 10.76 2.39 -2.59
C GLY A 102 10.11 3.33 -3.61
N GLU A 103 9.27 4.20 -3.10
CA GLU A 103 8.58 5.24 -3.87
C GLU A 103 9.02 6.61 -3.37
N TYR A 104 8.84 6.86 -2.09
CA TYR A 104 9.17 8.13 -1.46
C TYR A 104 9.70 7.89 -0.06
N THR A 105 10.51 8.83 0.44
CA THR A 105 11.07 8.85 1.80
C THR A 105 11.49 7.45 2.23
N ARG A 106 12.44 6.86 1.48
CA ARG A 106 12.89 5.46 1.56
C ARG A 106 12.67 4.85 2.95
N HIS A 107 11.70 3.94 3.05
CA HIS A 107 11.40 3.20 4.27
C HIS A 107 11.68 1.72 4.08
N LEU A 108 12.41 1.12 5.03
CA LEU A 108 12.85 -0.27 4.92
C LEU A 108 11.66 -1.24 4.82
N ARG A 109 10.60 -1.01 5.60
CA ARG A 109 9.38 -1.84 5.58
C ARG A 109 8.65 -1.78 4.25
N HIS A 110 8.61 -0.63 3.57
CA HIS A 110 7.98 -0.51 2.24
C HIS A 110 8.64 -1.45 1.23
N GLU A 111 9.98 -1.40 1.16
CA GLU A 111 10.77 -2.26 0.29
C GLU A 111 10.56 -3.75 0.62
N GLU A 112 10.64 -4.12 1.90
CA GLU A 112 10.53 -5.52 2.32
C GLU A 112 9.12 -6.09 2.09
N VAL A 113 8.07 -5.32 2.39
CA VAL A 113 6.68 -5.71 2.09
C VAL A 113 6.51 -5.93 0.59
N SER A 114 6.94 -4.98 -0.24
CA SER A 114 6.81 -5.09 -1.70
C SER A 114 7.56 -6.29 -2.27
N LYS A 115 8.84 -6.45 -1.89
CA LYS A 115 9.67 -7.59 -2.33
C LYS A 115 9.01 -8.91 -1.94
N ALA A 116 8.53 -9.03 -0.71
CA ALA A 116 7.84 -10.23 -0.24
C ALA A 116 6.55 -10.51 -1.03
N VAL A 117 5.73 -9.50 -1.34
CA VAL A 117 4.53 -9.65 -2.17
C VAL A 117 4.89 -10.15 -3.57
N LEU A 118 5.86 -9.51 -4.24
CA LEU A 118 6.28 -9.89 -5.59
C LEU A 118 6.85 -11.32 -5.61
N ASP A 119 7.72 -11.65 -4.67
CA ASP A 119 8.31 -12.99 -4.53
C ASP A 119 7.23 -14.07 -4.36
N LEU A 120 6.27 -13.84 -3.45
CA LEU A 120 5.18 -14.78 -3.21
C LEU A 120 4.29 -14.94 -4.45
N TRP A 121 4.04 -13.87 -5.20
CA TRP A 121 3.26 -13.92 -6.44
C TRP A 121 3.98 -14.69 -7.55
N ILE A 122 5.28 -14.42 -7.74
CA ILE A 122 6.14 -15.14 -8.69
C ILE A 122 6.13 -16.65 -8.37
N GLN A 123 6.23 -17.00 -7.08
CA GLN A 123 6.23 -18.38 -6.59
C GLN A 123 4.84 -19.05 -6.58
N ASN A 124 3.76 -18.38 -6.98
CA ASN A 124 2.36 -18.84 -6.84
C ASN A 124 1.89 -19.10 -5.40
N LYS A 125 2.56 -18.54 -4.39
CA LYS A 125 2.12 -18.66 -2.99
C LYS A 125 0.98 -17.68 -2.68
N ILE A 126 0.90 -16.57 -3.41
CA ILE A 126 -0.29 -15.74 -3.53
C ILE A 126 -0.69 -15.65 -5.00
N THR A 127 -1.99 -15.58 -5.27
CA THR A 127 -2.52 -15.59 -6.64
C THR A 127 -3.30 -14.31 -6.92
N ALA A 128 -2.91 -13.63 -8.00
CA ALA A 128 -3.59 -12.43 -8.47
C ALA A 128 -3.55 -12.29 -9.99
N THR A 129 -4.57 -11.67 -10.58
CA THR A 129 -4.60 -11.37 -12.03
C THR A 129 -3.60 -10.26 -12.39
N GLU A 130 -3.50 -9.24 -11.55
CA GLU A 130 -2.60 -8.10 -11.74
C GLU A 130 -2.15 -7.50 -10.40
N LEU A 131 -1.01 -6.82 -10.43
CA LEU A 131 -0.47 -6.02 -9.33
C LEU A 131 -0.39 -4.56 -9.76
N LEU A 132 -0.69 -3.66 -8.83
CA LEU A 132 -0.38 -2.24 -8.91
C LEU A 132 0.63 -1.87 -7.82
N LEU A 133 1.74 -1.25 -8.23
CA LEU A 133 2.78 -0.77 -7.32
C LEU A 133 2.70 0.74 -7.22
N PHE A 134 2.73 1.31 -6.01
CA PHE A 134 2.76 2.76 -5.83
C PHE A 134 3.88 3.43 -6.66
N ALA A 135 3.55 4.51 -7.36
CA ALA A 135 4.45 5.21 -8.29
C ALA A 135 4.61 6.68 -7.90
N TYR A 136 5.40 6.91 -6.86
CA TYR A 136 5.72 8.24 -6.36
C TYR A 136 7.23 8.45 -6.29
N GLU A 137 7.65 9.71 -6.18
CA GLU A 137 9.03 10.13 -5.96
C GLU A 137 9.08 11.38 -5.07
N ASP A 138 10.16 11.57 -4.31
CA ASP A 138 10.33 12.73 -3.44
C ASP A 138 11.70 13.45 -3.60
N ASP A 139 12.42 13.12 -4.68
CA ASP A 139 13.78 13.61 -4.98
C ASP A 139 14.72 13.51 -3.77
N ASN A 140 14.79 12.33 -3.15
CA ASN A 140 15.57 12.07 -1.93
C ASN A 140 15.19 13.02 -0.79
N LYS A 141 13.89 13.11 -0.51
CA LYS A 141 13.28 13.98 0.52
C LYS A 141 13.42 15.49 0.28
N LYS A 142 13.79 15.92 -0.93
CA LYS A 142 13.84 17.36 -1.29
C LYS A 142 12.46 17.97 -1.49
N CYS A 143 11.44 17.14 -1.73
CA CYS A 143 10.06 17.59 -1.80
C CYS A 143 9.12 16.59 -1.13
N TYR A 144 7.84 16.96 -0.96
CA TYR A 144 6.83 15.96 -0.62
C TYR A 144 6.67 14.96 -1.77
N PRO A 145 6.29 13.71 -1.47
CA PRO A 145 5.97 12.69 -2.46
C PRO A 145 5.06 13.23 -3.58
N LYS A 146 5.48 13.03 -4.83
CA LYS A 146 4.75 13.40 -6.04
C LYS A 146 4.49 12.17 -6.88
N ALA A 147 3.29 12.09 -7.45
CA ALA A 147 2.92 11.04 -8.40
C ALA A 147 3.80 11.14 -9.65
N ILE A 148 4.39 10.01 -10.07
CA ILE A 148 5.20 9.93 -11.28
C ILE A 148 4.28 10.01 -12.50
N THR A 149 4.47 11.01 -13.37
CA THR A 149 3.58 11.27 -14.51
C THR A 149 3.65 10.23 -15.62
N SER A 150 4.73 9.44 -15.66
CA SER A 150 4.91 8.33 -16.61
C SER A 150 4.40 6.98 -16.11
N ALA A 151 3.75 6.94 -14.93
CA ALA A 151 3.14 5.72 -14.40
C ALA A 151 2.05 5.15 -15.33
N ASP A 152 1.89 3.83 -15.33
CA ASP A 152 0.89 3.14 -16.18
C ASP A 152 -0.55 3.55 -15.85
N LEU A 153 -0.81 3.85 -14.58
CA LEU A 153 -2.04 4.45 -14.10
C LEU A 153 -1.72 5.77 -13.39
N TYR A 154 -2.31 6.86 -13.87
CA TYR A 154 -2.19 8.20 -13.28
C TYR A 154 -3.59 8.76 -13.05
N PHE A 155 -4.10 8.60 -11.84
CA PHE A 155 -5.48 8.90 -11.47
C PHE A 155 -5.58 10.23 -10.73
N ILE A 156 -6.07 11.27 -11.40
CA ILE A 156 -6.39 12.55 -10.78
C ILE A 156 -7.70 12.39 -10.01
N LEU A 157 -7.67 12.55 -8.70
CA LEU A 157 -8.84 12.37 -7.86
C LEU A 157 -9.85 13.50 -8.09
N PRO A 158 -11.13 13.18 -8.38
CA PRO A 158 -12.22 14.12 -8.24
C PRO A 158 -12.20 14.78 -6.85
N GLU A 159 -12.55 16.06 -6.77
CA GLU A 159 -12.46 16.84 -5.54
C GLU A 159 -13.19 16.19 -4.36
N ASN A 160 -14.39 15.61 -4.60
CA ASN A 160 -15.16 14.91 -3.58
C ASN A 160 -14.45 13.65 -3.05
N LEU A 161 -13.73 12.90 -3.90
CA LEU A 161 -12.97 11.73 -3.47
C LEU A 161 -11.72 12.15 -2.68
N TRP A 162 -11.02 13.19 -3.16
CA TRP A 162 -9.86 13.71 -2.43
C TRP A 162 -10.26 14.28 -1.06
N LEU A 163 -11.36 15.04 -0.97
CA LEU A 163 -11.88 15.56 0.30
C LEU A 163 -12.21 14.43 1.27
N ARG A 164 -12.83 13.35 0.80
CA ARG A 164 -13.12 12.18 1.64
C ARG A 164 -11.85 11.48 2.09
N LYS A 165 -10.89 11.28 1.20
CA LYS A 165 -9.55 10.76 1.53
C LYS A 165 -8.84 11.62 2.58
N TYR A 166 -8.89 12.95 2.42
CA TYR A 166 -8.31 13.91 3.37
C TYR A 166 -8.99 13.86 4.75
N GLN A 167 -10.32 13.64 4.80
CA GLN A 167 -11.05 13.43 6.04
C GLN A 167 -10.64 12.13 6.76
N LEU A 168 -10.34 11.04 6.02
CA LEU A 168 -9.82 9.82 6.64
C LEU A 168 -8.50 10.10 7.37
N ILE A 169 -7.58 10.85 6.74
CA ILE A 169 -6.30 11.25 7.33
C ILE A 169 -6.46 12.16 8.54
N THR A 170 -7.26 13.22 8.42
CA THR A 170 -7.33 14.27 9.44
C THR A 170 -8.33 14.00 10.56
N THR A 171 -9.38 13.22 10.29
CA THR A 171 -10.47 12.98 11.24
C THR A 171 -10.44 11.57 11.83
N ILE A 172 -10.11 10.54 11.05
CA ILE A 172 -10.09 9.15 11.55
C ILE A 172 -8.69 8.79 12.07
N TYR A 173 -7.64 9.07 11.29
CA TYR A 173 -6.28 8.95 11.78
C TYR A 173 -5.85 10.10 12.71
N GLU A 174 -6.66 11.16 12.77
CA GLU A 174 -6.47 12.32 13.66
C GLU A 174 -5.14 13.05 13.45
N PHE A 175 -4.56 12.95 12.24
CA PHE A 175 -3.39 13.75 11.90
C PHE A 175 -3.77 15.23 11.83
N ALA A 176 -3.00 16.08 12.50
CA ALA A 176 -3.22 17.52 12.49
C ALA A 176 -3.10 18.08 11.05
N ALA A 177 -3.84 19.14 10.72
CA ALA A 177 -3.83 19.69 9.35
C ALA A 177 -2.45 20.19 8.89
N ASP A 178 -1.56 20.50 9.82
CA ASP A 178 -0.18 20.92 9.60
C ASP A 178 0.84 19.77 9.66
N SER A 179 0.39 18.54 9.94
CA SER A 179 1.23 17.31 9.91
C SER A 179 1.76 17.00 8.52
N TRP A 180 2.75 16.10 8.47
CA TRP A 180 3.31 15.63 7.20
C TRP A 180 2.24 14.89 6.37
N GLU A 181 1.49 14.01 7.03
CA GLU A 181 0.45 13.15 6.44
C GLU A 181 -0.67 13.98 5.80
N ALA A 182 -1.16 15.00 6.51
CA ALA A 182 -2.17 15.90 5.97
C ALA A 182 -1.62 16.71 4.78
N ARG A 183 -0.41 17.25 4.89
CA ARG A 183 0.19 18.06 3.81
C ARG A 183 0.50 17.25 2.55
N VAL A 184 0.90 15.99 2.70
CA VAL A 184 1.27 15.12 1.58
C VAL A 184 0.06 14.50 0.90
N THR A 185 -1.08 14.36 1.59
CA THR A 185 -2.27 13.62 1.11
C THR A 185 -2.55 13.93 -0.37
N PRO A 186 -2.18 13.01 -1.29
CA PRO A 186 -1.99 13.39 -2.68
C PRO A 186 -3.34 13.48 -3.39
N LYS A 187 -3.47 14.50 -4.26
CA LYS A 187 -4.60 14.67 -5.19
C LYS A 187 -4.56 13.72 -6.38
N ILE A 188 -3.46 12.97 -6.51
CA ILE A 188 -3.21 12.06 -7.63
C ILE A 188 -2.73 10.73 -7.06
N GLU A 189 -3.33 9.65 -7.51
CA GLU A 189 -2.87 8.29 -7.24
C GLU A 189 -2.22 7.70 -8.48
N ALA A 190 -0.97 7.25 -8.34
CA ALA A 190 -0.20 6.74 -9.46
C ALA A 190 0.36 5.36 -9.17
N PHE A 191 0.32 4.50 -10.18
CA PHE A 191 0.69 3.10 -10.06
C PHE A 191 1.42 2.56 -11.30
N TRP A 192 2.45 1.77 -11.07
CA TRP A 192 3.02 0.85 -12.06
C TRP A 192 2.20 -0.43 -12.11
N ARG A 193 2.00 -1.00 -13.30
CA ARG A 193 1.13 -2.17 -13.50
C ARG A 193 1.91 -3.40 -13.92
N LEU A 194 1.75 -4.48 -13.17
CA LEU A 194 2.32 -5.79 -13.50
C LEU A 194 1.18 -6.78 -13.77
N THR A 195 1.20 -7.38 -14.97
CA THR A 195 0.19 -8.37 -15.41
C THR A 195 0.78 -9.75 -15.64
N THR A 196 2.11 -9.87 -15.59
CA THR A 196 2.83 -11.14 -15.76
C THR A 196 3.95 -11.25 -14.74
N LYS A 197 4.29 -12.50 -14.38
CA LYS A 197 5.42 -12.77 -13.49
C LYS A 197 6.75 -12.33 -14.09
N GLN A 198 6.89 -12.40 -15.40
CA GLN A 198 8.09 -11.95 -16.09
C GLN A 198 8.32 -10.45 -15.86
N GLN A 199 7.24 -9.64 -15.93
CA GLN A 199 7.33 -8.22 -15.58
C GLN A 199 7.78 -8.01 -14.12
N ALA A 200 7.27 -8.81 -13.17
CA ALA A 200 7.73 -8.72 -11.78
C ALA A 200 9.20 -9.12 -11.58
N VAL A 201 9.67 -10.19 -12.24
CA VAL A 201 11.08 -10.60 -12.21
C VAL A 201 11.96 -9.48 -12.76
N THR A 202 11.65 -8.99 -13.96
CA THR A 202 12.36 -7.86 -14.57
C THR A 202 12.37 -6.63 -13.66
N TRP A 203 11.26 -6.33 -12.99
CA TRP A 203 11.18 -5.21 -12.06
C TRP A 203 12.10 -5.37 -10.85
N LEU A 204 12.18 -6.58 -10.28
CA LEU A 204 13.12 -6.87 -9.20
C LEU A 204 14.57 -6.77 -9.67
N ASP A 205 14.90 -7.27 -10.87
CA ASP A 205 16.26 -7.26 -11.40
C ASP A 205 16.73 -5.83 -11.77
N GLU A 206 15.94 -5.10 -12.56
CA GLU A 206 16.31 -3.77 -13.09
C GLU A 206 16.36 -2.67 -12.03
N LYS A 207 15.53 -2.78 -10.99
CA LYS A 207 15.40 -1.72 -9.96
C LYS A 207 16.23 -1.99 -8.71
N LEU A 208 16.70 -3.22 -8.49
CA LEU A 208 17.48 -3.58 -7.30
C LEU A 208 18.96 -3.85 -7.58
N ASN A 209 19.41 -3.87 -8.85
CA ASN A 209 20.80 -4.17 -9.23
C ASN A 209 21.34 -5.43 -8.49
N ILE A 210 20.57 -6.53 -8.52
CA ILE A 210 21.02 -7.82 -8.00
C ILE A 210 21.77 -8.58 -9.10
#